data_AF-A0A6C0TWT0-F1
#
_entry.id   AF-A0A6C0TWT0-F1
#
_cell.length_a   1.000
_cell.length_b   1.000
_cell.length_c   1.000
_cell.angle_alpha   90.00
_cell.angle_beta   90.00
_cell.angle_gamma   90.00
#
_symmetry.space_group_name_H-M   'P 1'
#
loop_
_entity.id
_entity.type
_entity.pdbx_description
1 polymer ?
#
loop_
_entity_poly.entity_id
_entity_poly.type
_entity_poly.pdbx_seq_one_letter_code
_entity_poly.pdbx_strand_id
1 'polypeptide(L)' 'MKKGLFAILCAFGLLTLAGCANEHIISTHDGRLIEAENKPEIDEDTGLIEYEDKDGRYNQIPQSEVSEIKER' A
#
# COMPACT_ATOMS: atom_id res chain seq x y z
N MET A 1 -9.22 -42.38 -18.93
CA MET A 1 -8.95 -40.98 -19.32
C MET A 1 -9.27 -40.05 -18.13
N LYS A 2 -8.51 -40.14 -17.02
CA LYS A 2 -8.81 -39.42 -15.77
C LYS A 2 -7.68 -38.46 -15.36
N LYS A 3 -6.55 -38.51 -16.07
CA LYS A 3 -5.32 -37.75 -15.79
C LYS A 3 -5.36 -36.33 -16.35
N GLY A 4 -6.19 -36.06 -17.37
CA GLY A 4 -6.33 -34.73 -17.97
C GLY A 4 -7.17 -33.76 -17.15
N LEU A 5 -8.06 -34.26 -16.28
CA LEU A 5 -8.94 -33.42 -15.46
C LEU A 5 -8.18 -32.73 -14.30
N PHE A 6 -7.15 -33.39 -13.75
CA PHE A 6 -6.32 -32.84 -12.69
C PHE A 6 -5.39 -31.72 -13.17
N ALA A 7 -4.95 -31.76 -14.44
CA ALA A 7 -4.07 -30.74 -15.00
C ALA A 7 -4.79 -29.39 -15.24
N ILE A 8 -6.10 -29.42 -15.47
CA ILE A 8 -6.90 -28.22 -15.74
C ILE A 8 -7.19 -27.44 -14.43
N LEU A 9 -7.35 -28.11 -13.28
CA LEU A 9 -7.58 -27.42 -12.01
C LEU A 9 -6.37 -26.60 -11.54
N CYS A 10 -5.15 -27.05 -11.80
CA CYS A 10 -3.94 -26.33 -11.39
C CYS A 10 -3.68 -25.05 -12.20
N ALA A 11 -4.22 -24.94 -13.42
CA ALA A 11 -4.00 -23.78 -14.29
C ALA A 11 -4.88 -22.57 -13.92
N PHE A 12 -6.00 -22.77 -13.22
CA PHE A 12 -6.92 -21.69 -12.82
C PHE A 12 -6.55 -21.03 -11.48
N GLY A 13 -5.63 -21.59 -10.70
CA GLY A 13 -5.28 -21.06 -9.37
C GLY A 13 -4.33 -19.85 -9.37
N LEU A 14 -3.75 -19.47 -10.52
CA LEU A 14 -2.68 -18.48 -10.59
C LEU A 14 -3.14 -17.06 -11.01
N LEU A 15 -4.44 -16.82 -11.20
CA LEU A 15 -4.92 -15.61 -11.88
C LEU A 15 -5.55 -14.51 -10.99
N THR A 16 -5.50 -14.61 -9.65
CA THR A 16 -6.31 -13.68 -8.82
C THR A 16 -5.60 -13.00 -7.66
N LEU A 17 -4.27 -12.83 -7.69
CA LEU A 17 -3.59 -11.86 -6.82
C LEU A 17 -3.40 -10.53 -7.56
N ALA A 18 -4.50 -9.96 -8.08
CA ALA A 18 -4.54 -8.53 -8.29
C ALA A 18 -4.79 -7.90 -6.91
N GLY A 19 -3.71 -7.67 -6.16
CA GLY A 19 -3.78 -6.82 -4.98
C GLY A 19 -4.13 -5.42 -5.44
N CYS A 20 -5.34 -4.96 -5.17
CA CYS A 20 -5.66 -3.55 -5.28
C CYS A 20 -4.89 -2.82 -4.17
N ALA A 21 -3.63 -2.47 -4.42
CA ALA A 21 -2.93 -1.53 -3.58
C ALA A 21 -3.67 -0.19 -3.73
N ASN A 22 -4.32 0.26 -2.65
CA ASN A 22 -4.86 1.61 -2.62
C ASN A 22 -3.69 2.53 -2.31
N GLU A 23 -3.05 3.01 -3.36
CA GLU A 23 -2.00 4.02 -3.24
C GLU A 23 -2.59 5.30 -2.63
N HIS A 24 -1.83 5.93 -1.76
CA HIS A 24 -2.18 7.20 -1.13
C HIS A 24 -1.12 8.24 -1.45
N ILE A 25 -1.54 9.50 -1.53
CA ILE A 25 -0.66 10.65 -1.68
C ILE A 25 -0.75 11.47 -0.40
N ILE A 26 0.38 11.57 0.30
CA ILE A 26 0.57 12.46 1.44
C ILE A 26 1.12 13.77 0.90
N SER A 27 0.33 14.83 1.00
CA SER A 27 0.76 16.20 0.72
C SER A 27 1.27 16.83 2.02
N THR A 28 2.42 17.49 1.93
CA THR A 28 3.08 18.14 3.07
C THR A 28 3.01 19.66 2.95
N HIS A 29 3.11 20.37 4.07
CA HIS A 29 3.09 21.83 4.11
C HIS A 29 4.29 22.47 3.38
N ASP A 30 5.41 21.77 3.25
CA ASP A 30 6.57 22.22 2.48
C ASP A 30 6.47 21.90 0.97
N GLY A 31 5.34 21.32 0.53
CA GLY A 31 5.02 21.09 -0.88
C GLY A 31 5.52 19.77 -1.44
N ARG A 32 6.07 18.86 -0.61
CA ARG A 32 6.39 17.49 -1.03
C ARG A 32 5.10 16.68 -1.19
N LEU A 33 5.08 15.85 -2.23
CA LEU A 33 4.06 14.82 -2.44
C LEU A 33 4.75 13.47 -2.26
N ILE A 34 4.27 12.70 -1.29
CA ILE A 34 4.83 11.41 -0.93
C ILE A 34 3.81 10.34 -1.34
N GLU A 35 4.26 9.40 -2.15
CA GLU A 35 3.47 8.23 -2.55
C GLU A 35 3.62 7.14 -1.49
N ALA A 36 2.49 6.66 -0.98
CA ALA A 36 2.39 5.58 -0.03
C ALA A 36 1.63 4.40 -0.65
N GLU A 37 2.15 3.18 -0.54
CA GLU A 37 1.55 1.97 -1.10
C GLU A 37 0.28 1.55 -0.36
N ASN A 38 0.24 1.85 0.94
CA ASN A 38 -0.84 1.52 1.85
C ASN A 38 -1.37 2.79 2.52
N LYS A 39 -2.55 2.67 3.14
CA LYS A 39 -3.14 3.76 3.92
C LYS A 39 -2.18 4.17 5.06
N PRO A 40 -1.77 5.44 5.15
CA PRO A 40 -0.96 5.92 6.27
C PRO A 40 -1.74 5.85 7.58
N GLU A 41 -1.07 5.44 8.66
CA GLU A 41 -1.67 5.30 9.99
C GLU A 41 -0.88 6.09 11.03
N ILE A 42 -1.51 6.40 12.17
CA ILE A 42 -0.80 7.05 13.27
C ILE A 42 -0.19 5.95 14.14
N ASP A 43 1.12 5.98 14.30
CA ASP A 43 1.83 5.18 15.29
C ASP A 43 1.49 5.71 16.69
N GLU A 44 0.84 4.87 17.51
CA GLU A 44 0.39 5.25 18.85
C GLU A 44 1.54 5.47 19.85
N ASP A 45 2.71 4.87 19.60
CA ASP A 45 3.88 4.99 20.46
C ASP A 45 4.62 6.32 20.22
N THR A 46 4.71 6.74 18.96
CA THR A 46 5.45 7.95 18.57
C THR A 46 4.55 9.16 18.30
N GLY A 47 3.27 8.94 18.02
CA GLY A 47 2.32 9.95 17.54
C GLY A 47 2.57 10.41 16.11
N LEU A 48 3.50 9.77 15.38
CA LEU A 48 3.84 10.11 14.00
C LEU A 48 2.94 9.38 13.02
N ILE A 49 2.82 9.90 11.80
CA ILE A 49 2.16 9.18 10.70
C ILE A 49 3.19 8.22 10.11
N GLU A 50 2.90 6.93 10.19
CA GLU A 50 3.66 5.87 9.55
C GLU A 50 3.06 5.55 8.17
N TYR A 51 3.93 5.36 7.19
CA TYR A 51 3.54 4.98 5.84
C TYR A 51 4.61 4.10 5.19
N GLU A 52 4.19 3.27 4.25
CA GLU A 52 5.08 2.46 3.41
C GLU A 52 5.29 3.15 2.07
N ASP A 53 6.55 3.42 1.69
CA ASP A 53 6.87 3.99 0.38
C ASP A 53 6.82 2.95 -0.73
N LYS A 54 6.86 3.41 -1.99
CA LYS A 54 6.91 2.56 -3.20
C LYS A 54 8.09 1.57 -3.26
N ASP A 55 9.13 1.77 -2.45
CA ASP A 55 10.27 0.86 -2.36
C ASP A 55 10.07 -0.22 -1.27
N GLY A 56 8.90 -0.23 -0.61
CA GLY A 56 8.55 -1.12 0.50
C GLY A 56 9.22 -0.74 1.82
N ARG A 57 9.64 0.52 2.00
CA ARG A 57 10.22 0.99 3.27
C ARG A 57 9.18 1.69 4.12
N TYR A 58 9.17 1.33 5.41
CA TYR A 58 8.41 2.05 6.43
C TYR A 58 9.12 3.34 6.81
N ASN A 59 8.40 4.44 6.70
CA ASN A 59 8.85 5.78 7.03
C ASN A 59 7.84 6.45 7.95
N GLN A 60 8.29 7.47 8.69
CA GLN A 60 7.45 8.22 9.61
C GLN A 60 7.56 9.72 9.34
N ILE A 61 6.44 10.44 9.44
CA ILE A 61 6.37 11.89 9.27
C ILE A 61 5.50 12.51 10.38
N PRO A 62 5.88 13.69 10.94
CA PRO A 62 5.03 14.37 11.91
C PRO A 62 3.66 14.74 11.33
N GLN A 63 2.59 14.53 12.09
CA GLN A 63 1.23 14.96 11.70
C GLN A 63 1.18 16.46 11.36
N SER A 64 1.97 17.27 12.05
CA SER A 64 2.06 18.72 11.84
C SER A 64 2.70 19.11 10.50
N GLU A 65 3.39 18.20 9.81
CA GLU A 65 3.96 18.44 8.48
C GLU A 65 3.00 18.05 7.36
N VAL A 66 1.96 17.26 7.66
CA VAL A 66 1.01 16.76 6.67
C VAL A 66 -0.14 17.76 6.49
N SER A 67 -0.32 18.23 5.26
CA SER A 67 -1.42 19.11 4.90
C SER A 67 -2.67 18.33 4.49
N GLU A 68 -2.50 17.21 3.79
CA GLU A 68 -3.61 16.42 3.25
C GLU A 68 -3.15 15.00 2.93
N ILE A 69 -4.04 14.01 3.09
CA ILE A 69 -3.84 12.65 2.60
C ILE A 69 -5.00 12.33 1.65
N LYS A 70 -4.67 11.93 0.43
CA LYS A 70 -5.64 11.54 -0.60
C LYS A 70 -5.41 10.12 -1.04
N GLU A 71 -6.47 9.36 -1.22
CA GLU A 71 -6.43 8.09 -1.94
C GLU A 71 -6.32 8.37 -3.45
N ARG A 72 -5.53 7.56 -4.16
CA ARG A 72 -5.29 7.72 -5.60
C ARG A 72 -6.43 7.16 -6.45
#